data_AF-A0A1H7A4Z3-F1
#
_entry.id   AF-A0A1H7A4Z3-F1
#
_cell.length_a   1.000
_cell.length_b   1.000
_cell.length_c   1.000
_cell.angle_alpha   90.00
_cell.angle_beta   90.00
_cell.angle_gamma   90.00
#
_symmetry.space_group_name_H-M   'P 1'
#
loop_
_entity.id
_entity.type
_entity.pdbx_description
1 polymer ?
#
loop_
_entity_poly.entity_id
_entity_poly.type
_entity_poly.pdbx_seq_one_letter_code
_entity_poly.pdbx_strand_id
1 'polypeptide(L)'
;MKSEANIISFTDCDGLWLLLQKGDRKGLEGLYRAFAHELFKYGLALVYDADFIQDCIQEVFIDLWKYHDTLGKAANVKAYLFRSLSHKLYRESKKRSKWKTEALLENTLPVRLESFESEQAGIQREHYLQVKLAGSLEKLPFRQKQVIQLLFFEQFSYEEVSKMMGINLRSVYTLAWKALSSLKKLLITLGLVLHLFL
;
A
#
# COMPACT_ATOMS: atom_id res chain seq x y z
N MET A 1 -23.67 -37.18 -3.06
CA MET A 1 -22.28 -37.22 -2.58
C MET A 1 -21.77 -35.79 -2.52
N LYS A 2 -21.86 -35.18 -1.33
CA LYS A 2 -21.44 -33.81 -1.05
C LYS A 2 -19.92 -33.84 -0.86
N SER A 3 -19.24 -33.01 -1.64
CA SER A 3 -17.80 -32.76 -1.52
C SER A 3 -17.54 -31.98 -0.23
N GLU A 4 -17.29 -32.72 0.85
CA GLU A 4 -16.54 -32.29 2.03
C GLU A 4 -15.05 -32.20 1.61
N ALA A 5 -14.23 -31.22 1.95
CA ALA A 5 -14.30 -30.26 3.02
C ALA A 5 -13.54 -28.98 2.61
N ASN A 6 -14.25 -27.85 2.68
CA ASN A 6 -13.84 -26.64 3.37
C ASN A 6 -12.36 -26.19 3.18
N ILE A 7 -12.17 -25.33 2.17
CA ILE A 7 -11.54 -24.00 2.31
C ILE A 7 -10.82 -23.85 3.65
N ILE A 8 -9.51 -24.12 3.61
CA ILE A 8 -8.54 -23.89 4.68
C ILE A 8 -8.84 -22.50 5.28
N SER A 9 -9.29 -22.52 6.53
CA SER A 9 -9.85 -21.38 7.24
C SER A 9 -8.93 -20.16 7.15
N PHE A 10 -9.54 -19.03 6.85
CA PHE A 10 -9.13 -17.71 7.33
C PHE A 10 -8.63 -17.83 8.77
N THR A 11 -7.31 -17.87 8.94
CA THR A 11 -6.64 -18.09 10.22
C THR A 11 -7.14 -17.03 11.21
N ASP A 12 -7.66 -17.46 12.36
CA ASP A 12 -8.11 -16.58 13.43
C ASP A 12 -6.99 -15.60 13.81
N CYS A 13 -7.04 -14.40 13.25
CA CYS A 13 -6.00 -13.38 13.42
C CYS A 13 -5.90 -12.96 14.89
N ASP A 14 -7.02 -12.98 15.60
CA ASP A 14 -7.07 -12.69 17.04
C ASP A 14 -6.42 -13.83 17.82
N GLY A 15 -6.66 -15.08 17.42
CA GLY A 15 -5.98 -16.26 17.96
C GLY A 15 -4.45 -16.20 17.76
N LEU A 16 -3.99 -15.85 16.56
CA LEU A 16 -2.56 -15.68 16.27
C LEU A 16 -1.95 -14.52 17.07
N TRP A 17 -2.69 -13.42 17.24
CA TRP A 17 -2.28 -12.29 18.07
C TRP A 17 -2.14 -12.68 19.54
N LEU A 18 -3.06 -13.47 20.07
CA LEU A 18 -2.99 -13.98 21.44
C LEU A 18 -1.80 -14.92 21.65
N LEU A 19 -1.50 -15.78 20.66
CA LEU A 19 -0.31 -16.63 20.71
C LEU A 19 0.98 -15.80 20.72
N LEU A 20 1.05 -14.79 19.86
CA LEU A 20 2.16 -13.83 19.84
C LEU A 20 2.34 -13.15 21.20
N GLN A 21 1.26 -12.64 21.81
CA GLN A 21 1.31 -11.99 23.13
C GLN A 21 1.80 -12.91 24.25
N LYS A 22 1.59 -14.22 24.11
CA LYS A 22 2.10 -15.25 25.02
C LYS A 22 3.56 -15.65 24.74
N GLY A 23 4.20 -15.05 23.74
CA GLY A 23 5.55 -15.40 23.30
C GLY A 23 5.62 -16.69 22.50
N ASP A 24 4.50 -17.20 21.97
CA ASP A 24 4.51 -18.35 21.06
C ASP A 24 4.87 -17.88 19.64
N ARG A 25 6.00 -18.39 19.13
CA ARG A 25 6.51 -18.11 17.78
C ARG A 25 5.50 -18.43 16.68
N LYS A 26 4.60 -19.40 16.90
CA LYS A 26 3.54 -19.75 15.94
C LYS A 26 2.61 -18.57 15.66
N GLY A 27 2.36 -17.71 16.65
CA GLY A 27 1.57 -16.51 16.48
C GLY A 27 2.23 -15.54 15.49
N LEU A 28 3.52 -15.27 15.70
CA LEU A 28 4.31 -14.41 14.80
C LEU A 28 4.38 -14.98 13.38
N GLU A 29 4.71 -16.27 13.25
CA GLU A 29 4.83 -16.94 11.95
C GLU A 29 3.50 -16.94 11.19
N GLY A 30 2.39 -17.22 11.88
CA GLY A 30 1.06 -17.18 11.29
C GLY A 30 0.69 -15.79 10.78
N LEU A 31 0.96 -14.74 11.57
CA LEU A 31 0.72 -13.35 11.16
C LEU A 31 1.60 -12.96 9.96
N TYR A 32 2.87 -13.38 9.96
CA TYR A 32 3.78 -13.12 8.85
C TYR A 32 3.26 -13.76 7.56
N ARG A 33 2.90 -15.05 7.60
CA ARG A 33 2.35 -15.77 6.44
C ARG A 33 1.04 -15.16 5.94
N ALA A 34 0.19 -14.69 6.85
CA ALA A 34 -1.09 -14.08 6.50
C ALA A 34 -0.94 -12.70 5.85
N PHE A 35 -0.04 -11.85 6.36
CA PHE A 35 -0.03 -10.42 6.00
C PHE A 35 1.19 -9.97 5.18
N ALA A 36 2.31 -10.70 5.16
CA ALA A 36 3.55 -10.22 4.51
C ALA A 36 3.33 -9.87 3.02
N HIS A 37 2.59 -10.69 2.29
CA HIS A 37 2.31 -10.47 0.87
C HIS A 37 1.39 -9.25 0.64
N GLU A 38 0.35 -9.08 1.47
CA GLU A 38 -0.57 -7.93 1.37
C GLU A 38 0.15 -6.62 1.71
N LEU A 39 0.96 -6.64 2.77
CA LEU A 39 1.84 -5.54 3.17
C LEU A 39 2.88 -5.18 2.10
N PHE A 40 3.45 -6.19 1.43
CA PHE A 40 4.41 -5.97 0.36
C PHE A 40 3.76 -5.30 -0.86
N LYS A 41 2.58 -5.77 -1.27
CA LYS A 41 1.78 -5.13 -2.34
C LYS A 41 1.46 -3.67 -2.00
N TYR A 42 1.02 -3.43 -0.77
CA TYR A 42 0.78 -2.07 -0.27
C TYR A 42 2.04 -1.20 -0.34
N GLY A 43 3.19 -1.73 0.08
CA GLY A 43 4.47 -1.03 0.02
C GLY A 43 4.89 -0.66 -1.41
N LEU A 44 4.75 -1.58 -2.35
CA LEU A 44 5.08 -1.36 -3.77
C LEU A 44 4.22 -0.26 -4.40
N ALA A 45 2.98 -0.12 -3.95
CA ALA A 45 2.12 0.97 -4.42
C ALA A 45 2.58 2.37 -3.96
N LEU A 46 3.48 2.44 -2.96
CA LEU A 46 3.99 3.69 -2.39
C LEU A 46 5.43 4.00 -2.81
N VAL A 47 6.29 2.98 -2.86
CA VAL A 47 7.74 3.09 -3.06
C VAL A 47 8.22 2.06 -4.08
N TYR A 48 9.07 2.46 -5.01
CA TYR A 48 9.68 1.59 -6.02
C TYR A 48 11.04 1.04 -5.55
N ASP A 49 11.02 0.32 -4.44
CA ASP A 49 12.22 -0.31 -3.87
C ASP A 49 11.80 -1.55 -3.07
N ALA A 50 11.80 -2.70 -3.75
CA ALA A 50 11.30 -3.97 -3.20
C ALA A 50 12.10 -4.42 -1.97
N ASP A 51 13.43 -4.32 -2.04
CA ASP A 51 14.33 -4.69 -0.93
C ASP A 51 14.06 -3.83 0.29
N PHE A 52 13.95 -2.50 0.10
CA PHE A 52 13.59 -1.58 1.18
C PHE A 52 12.21 -1.88 1.81
N ILE A 53 11.21 -2.24 0.99
CA ILE A 53 9.90 -2.60 1.51
C ILE A 53 10.00 -3.88 2.33
N GLN A 54 10.72 -4.87 1.84
CA GLN A 54 10.93 -6.14 2.54
C GLN A 54 11.67 -5.92 3.87
N ASP A 55 12.69 -5.07 3.90
CA ASP A 55 13.38 -4.66 5.13
C ASP A 55 12.41 -4.00 6.11
N CYS A 56 11.59 -3.05 5.63
CA CYS A 56 10.59 -2.39 6.48
C CYS A 56 9.57 -3.40 7.05
N ILE A 57 9.12 -4.37 6.26
CA ILE A 57 8.21 -5.43 6.72
C ILE A 57 8.90 -6.28 7.77
N GLN A 58 10.13 -6.74 7.51
CA GLN A 58 10.89 -7.53 8.48
C GLN A 58 11.04 -6.78 9.80
N GLU A 59 11.43 -5.51 9.77
CA GLU A 59 11.54 -4.73 10.99
C GLU A 59 10.19 -4.56 11.70
N VAL A 60 9.06 -4.43 10.98
CA VAL A 60 7.73 -4.40 11.61
C VAL A 60 7.46 -5.69 12.40
N PHE A 61 7.79 -6.84 11.84
CA PHE A 61 7.62 -8.12 12.52
C PHE A 61 8.65 -8.35 13.65
N ILE A 62 9.87 -7.84 13.51
CA ILE A 62 10.87 -7.82 14.60
C ILE A 62 10.39 -6.95 15.74
N ASP A 63 9.90 -5.74 15.46
CA ASP A 63 9.32 -4.83 16.46
C ASP A 63 8.12 -5.52 17.14
N LEU A 64 7.26 -6.18 16.35
CA LEU A 64 6.11 -6.91 16.86
C LEU A 64 6.51 -8.04 17.82
N TRP A 65 7.55 -8.80 17.51
CA TRP A 65 8.10 -9.81 18.41
C TRP A 65 8.78 -9.20 19.64
N LYS A 66 9.52 -8.11 19.47
CA LYS A 66 10.25 -7.47 20.56
C LYS A 66 9.32 -6.91 21.64
N TYR A 67 8.18 -6.34 21.22
CA TYR A 67 7.24 -5.67 22.11
C TYR A 67 5.98 -6.50 22.42
N HIS A 68 5.98 -7.80 22.08
CA HIS A 68 4.81 -8.68 22.14
C HIS A 68 4.10 -8.71 23.51
N ASP A 69 4.87 -8.57 24.58
CA ASP A 69 4.45 -8.55 25.98
C ASP A 69 3.69 -7.27 26.38
N THR A 70 4.00 -6.16 25.72
CA THR A 70 3.39 -4.84 25.95
C THR A 70 2.30 -4.48 24.94
N LEU A 71 2.10 -5.33 23.93
CA LEU A 71 1.02 -5.15 22.97
C LEU A 71 -0.33 -5.25 23.69
N GLY A 72 -1.11 -4.18 23.67
CA GLY A 72 -2.50 -4.23 24.09
C GLY A 72 -3.34 -5.15 23.21
N LYS A 73 -4.60 -5.37 23.59
CA LYS A 73 -5.58 -6.01 22.68
C LYS A 73 -5.67 -5.17 21.40
N ALA A 74 -5.21 -5.70 20.28
CA ALA A 74 -5.42 -5.04 19.00
C ALA A 74 -6.92 -5.10 18.69
N ALA A 75 -7.57 -3.95 18.53
CA ALA A 75 -8.96 -3.91 18.08
C ALA A 75 -9.10 -4.45 16.64
N ASN A 76 -8.02 -4.36 15.84
CA ASN A 76 -7.92 -4.91 14.50
C ASN A 76 -6.43 -5.13 14.16
N VAL A 77 -6.02 -6.39 14.01
CA VAL A 77 -4.63 -6.79 13.73
C VAL A 77 -4.17 -6.27 12.36
N LYS A 78 -5.01 -6.36 11.32
CA LYS A 78 -4.71 -5.85 9.98
C LYS A 78 -4.42 -4.35 10.05
N ALA A 79 -5.30 -3.59 10.70
CA ALA A 79 -5.13 -2.14 10.85
C ALA A 79 -3.83 -1.77 11.58
N TYR A 80 -3.45 -2.54 12.61
CA TYR A 80 -2.19 -2.33 13.33
C TYR A 80 -0.97 -2.54 12.44
N LEU A 81 -0.94 -3.63 11.66
CA LEU A 81 0.18 -3.97 10.78
C LEU A 81 0.33 -2.93 9.65
N PHE A 82 -0.77 -2.57 8.99
CA PHE A 82 -0.78 -1.55 7.94
C PHE A 82 -0.34 -0.19 8.46
N ARG A 83 -0.78 0.20 9.66
CA ARG A 83 -0.33 1.42 10.33
C ARG A 83 1.17 1.40 10.60
N SER A 84 1.67 0.29 11.14
CA SER A 84 3.08 0.15 11.52
C SER A 84 3.98 0.26 10.30
N LEU A 85 3.64 -0.45 9.22
CA LEU A 85 4.35 -0.36 7.95
C LEU A 85 4.22 1.04 7.32
N SER A 86 3.00 1.60 7.29
CA SER A 86 2.72 2.96 6.78
C SER A 86 3.61 4.02 7.41
N HIS A 87 3.72 3.99 8.75
CA HIS A 87 4.56 4.92 9.49
C HIS A 87 6.04 4.71 9.18
N LYS A 88 6.49 3.45 9.11
CA LYS A 88 7.88 3.10 8.83
C LYS A 88 8.29 3.54 7.43
N LEU A 89 7.52 3.18 6.39
CA LEU A 89 7.75 3.61 5.01
C LEU A 89 7.78 5.14 4.89
N TYR A 90 6.83 5.85 5.51
CA TYR A 90 6.81 7.31 5.47
C TYR A 90 8.07 7.93 6.11
N ARG A 91 8.45 7.46 7.31
CA ARG A 91 9.59 7.99 8.06
C ARG A 91 10.91 7.73 7.35
N GLU A 92 11.14 6.50 6.91
CA GLU A 92 12.39 6.10 6.26
C GLU A 92 12.49 6.69 4.83
N SER A 93 11.37 6.78 4.09
CA SER A 93 11.35 7.49 2.80
C SER A 93 11.68 8.97 2.95
N LYS A 94 11.19 9.62 4.03
CA LYS A 94 11.53 11.03 4.31
C LYS A 94 13.02 11.20 4.63
N LYS A 95 13.64 10.26 5.36
CA LYS A 95 15.09 10.28 5.63
C LYS A 95 15.89 10.11 4.34
N ARG A 96 15.54 9.12 3.52
CA ARG A 96 16.15 8.88 2.21
C ARG A 96 16.02 10.10 1.29
N SER A 97 14.86 10.76 1.26
CA SER A 97 14.66 11.99 0.48
C SER A 97 15.47 13.17 1.01
N LYS A 98 15.66 13.29 2.33
CA LYS A 98 16.53 14.31 2.93
C LYS A 98 18.00 14.08 2.58
N TRP A 99 18.46 12.83 2.59
CA TRP A 99 19.83 12.48 2.17
C TRP A 99 20.03 12.60 0.65
N LYS A 100 18.98 12.39 -0.15
CA LYS A 100 19.00 12.67 -1.60
C LYS A 100 18.93 14.16 -1.96
N THR A 101 18.65 15.06 -1.01
CA THR A 101 18.68 16.52 -1.31
C THR A 101 20.12 17.04 -1.48
N GLU A 102 21.14 16.26 -1.11
CA GLU A 102 22.56 16.53 -1.41
C GLU A 102 23.11 15.74 -2.60
N ALA A 103 22.32 14.82 -3.18
CA ALA A 103 22.71 14.01 -4.33
C ALA A 103 21.62 14.10 -5.41
N LEU A 104 21.80 15.09 -6.29
CA LEU A 104 21.11 15.37 -7.56
C LEU A 104 20.16 14.28 -8.10
N LEU A 105 18.94 14.72 -8.39
CA LEU A 105 18.36 14.79 -9.74
C LEU A 105 18.84 13.76 -10.78
N GLU A 106 18.72 12.45 -10.55
CA GLU A 106 18.86 11.48 -11.62
C GLU A 106 18.13 10.17 -11.31
N ASN A 107 17.59 9.53 -12.35
CA ASN A 107 16.87 8.25 -12.39
C ASN A 107 15.34 8.28 -12.22
N THR A 108 14.66 8.94 -13.17
CA THR A 108 13.42 8.40 -13.73
C THR A 108 13.77 7.33 -14.76
N LEU A 109 13.85 6.08 -14.34
CA LEU A 109 13.86 4.93 -15.25
C LEU A 109 12.40 4.55 -15.56
N PRO A 110 12.01 4.40 -16.84
CA PRO A 110 10.67 3.95 -17.20
C PRO A 110 10.52 2.47 -16.87
N VAL A 111 9.36 2.10 -16.30
CA VAL A 111 8.96 0.71 -16.10
C VAL A 111 8.92 -0.01 -17.46
N ARG A 112 9.72 -1.07 -17.59
CA ARG A 112 9.59 -2.08 -18.64
C ARG A 112 8.45 -3.01 -18.23
N LEU A 113 7.24 -2.72 -18.69
CA LEU A 113 6.12 -3.67 -18.64
C LEU A 113 6.34 -4.68 -19.77
N GLU A 114 6.50 -5.94 -19.41
CA GLU A 114 6.52 -7.05 -20.37
C GLU A 114 5.21 -7.05 -21.17
N SER A 115 5.37 -6.98 -22.49
CA SER A 115 4.31 -7.03 -23.48
C SER A 115 3.71 -8.43 -23.54
N PHE A 116 2.44 -8.56 -23.15
CA PHE A 116 1.58 -9.64 -23.64
C PHE A 116 0.78 -9.09 -24.82
N GLU A 117 0.97 -9.72 -25.98
CA GLU A 117 0.32 -9.34 -27.24
C GLU A 117 -1.12 -9.88 -27.34
N SER A 118 -1.96 -9.02 -27.94
CA SER A 118 -3.24 -9.28 -28.63
C SER A 118 -4.51 -9.60 -27.82
N GLU A 119 -5.51 -8.68 -27.86
CA GLU A 119 -6.74 -8.82 -28.67
C GLU A 119 -7.48 -7.45 -28.79
N GLN A 120 -8.30 -7.31 -29.84
CA GLN A 120 -8.84 -6.10 -30.50
C GLN A 120 -9.35 -4.89 -29.67
N ALA A 121 -8.88 -3.69 -30.05
CA ALA A 121 -9.45 -2.32 -29.98
C ALA A 121 -10.16 -1.79 -28.70
N GLY A 122 -11.07 -2.54 -28.07
CA GLY A 122 -11.67 -2.17 -26.78
C GLY A 122 -10.69 -2.33 -25.62
N ILE A 123 -9.86 -3.38 -25.67
CA ILE A 123 -8.81 -3.69 -24.69
C ILE A 123 -7.69 -2.64 -24.74
N GLN A 124 -7.42 -2.04 -25.91
CA GLN A 124 -6.38 -1.01 -26.04
C GLN A 124 -6.72 0.26 -25.27
N ARG A 125 -8.00 0.68 -25.23
CA ARG A 125 -8.42 1.87 -24.46
C ARG A 125 -8.36 1.59 -22.96
N GLU A 126 -8.86 0.43 -22.51
CA GLU A 126 -8.80 0.00 -21.11
C GLU A 126 -7.35 -0.12 -20.62
N HIS A 127 -6.51 -0.83 -21.37
CA HIS A 127 -5.09 -1.02 -21.07
C HIS A 127 -4.32 0.31 -21.08
N TYR A 128 -4.59 1.18 -22.06
CA TYR A 128 -4.01 2.53 -22.10
C TYR A 128 -4.41 3.37 -20.88
N LEU A 129 -5.69 3.34 -20.49
CA LEU A 129 -6.17 4.02 -19.29
C LEU A 129 -5.52 3.45 -18.02
N GLN A 130 -5.33 2.14 -17.91
CA GLN A 130 -4.64 1.51 -16.78
C GLN A 130 -3.17 1.93 -16.70
N VAL A 131 -2.43 1.87 -17.81
CA VAL A 131 -1.02 2.31 -17.86
C VAL A 131 -0.89 3.79 -17.51
N LYS A 132 -1.79 4.63 -18.02
CA LYS A 132 -1.78 6.07 -17.72
C LYS A 132 -2.21 6.37 -16.29
N LEU A 133 -3.15 5.62 -15.72
CA LEU A 133 -3.55 5.74 -14.32
C LEU A 133 -2.37 5.36 -13.41
N ALA A 134 -1.68 4.25 -13.71
CA ALA A 134 -0.48 3.83 -12.99
C ALA A 134 0.59 4.93 -13.00
N GLY A 135 0.93 5.46 -14.19
CA GLY A 135 1.88 6.57 -14.31
C GLY A 135 1.42 7.88 -13.67
N SER A 136 0.11 8.08 -13.49
CA SER A 136 -0.44 9.25 -12.80
C SER A 136 -0.38 9.10 -11.28
N LEU A 137 -0.63 7.88 -10.77
CA LEU A 137 -0.45 7.52 -9.36
C LEU A 137 1.02 7.68 -8.94
N GLU A 138 1.96 7.34 -9.82
CA GLU A 138 3.40 7.54 -9.58
C GLU A 138 3.78 9.00 -9.28
N LYS A 139 3.13 9.94 -9.97
CA LYS A 139 3.42 11.39 -9.84
C LYS A 139 2.82 12.02 -8.59
N LEU A 140 1.91 11.33 -7.90
CA LEU A 140 1.34 11.85 -6.68
C LEU A 140 2.40 11.95 -5.59
N PRO A 141 2.38 12.99 -4.74
CA PRO A 141 3.17 13.01 -3.52
C PRO A 141 2.87 11.78 -2.65
N PHE A 142 3.88 11.28 -1.93
CA PHE A 142 3.78 10.07 -1.09
C PHE A 142 2.50 10.03 -0.23
N ARG A 143 2.21 11.12 0.49
CA ARG A 143 1.02 11.20 1.37
C ARG A 143 -0.30 11.12 0.62
N GLN A 144 -0.35 11.58 -0.63
CA GLN A 144 -1.54 11.48 -1.49
C GLN A 144 -1.72 10.04 -1.98
N LYS A 145 -0.64 9.37 -2.44
CA LYS A 145 -0.68 7.93 -2.76
C LYS A 145 -1.15 7.10 -1.57
N GLN A 146 -0.58 7.38 -0.40
CA GLN A 146 -0.88 6.67 0.84
C GLN A 146 -2.37 6.72 1.20
N VAL A 147 -2.99 7.90 1.15
CA VAL A 147 -4.44 8.04 1.41
C VAL A 147 -5.28 7.27 0.40
N ILE A 148 -4.92 7.33 -0.89
CA ILE A 148 -5.65 6.60 -1.93
C ILE A 148 -5.56 5.09 -1.73
N GLN A 149 -4.36 4.56 -1.45
CA GLN A 149 -4.16 3.14 -1.19
C GLN A 149 -4.99 2.67 0.01
N LEU A 150 -4.93 3.39 1.12
CA LEU A 150 -5.65 3.00 2.34
C LEU A 150 -7.18 3.07 2.19
N LEU A 151 -7.72 4.11 1.53
CA LEU A 151 -9.16 4.29 1.38
C LEU A 151 -9.78 3.39 0.30
N PHE A 152 -9.13 3.28 -0.86
CA PHE A 152 -9.76 2.68 -2.05
C PHE A 152 -9.32 1.23 -2.30
N PHE A 153 -8.09 0.86 -1.92
CA PHE A 153 -7.56 -0.48 -2.17
C PHE A 153 -7.68 -1.35 -0.91
N GLU A 154 -7.30 -0.79 0.24
CA GLU A 154 -7.41 -1.49 1.53
C GLU A 154 -8.77 -1.32 2.23
N GLN A 155 -9.62 -0.44 1.70
CA GLN A 155 -11.01 -0.22 2.16
C GLN A 155 -11.14 0.23 3.62
N PHE A 156 -10.13 0.91 4.17
CA PHE A 156 -10.24 1.50 5.51
C PHE A 156 -11.15 2.73 5.51
N SER A 157 -11.82 2.99 6.64
CA SER A 157 -12.62 4.19 6.82
C SER A 157 -11.75 5.45 6.93
N TYR A 158 -12.33 6.62 6.70
CA TYR A 158 -11.61 7.89 6.88
C TYR A 158 -11.08 8.07 8.31
N GLU A 159 -11.82 7.60 9.32
CA GLU A 159 -11.43 7.61 10.72
C GLU A 159 -10.25 6.67 10.99
N GLU A 160 -10.25 5.48 10.38
CA GLU A 160 -9.14 4.54 10.48
C GLU A 160 -7.89 5.13 9.81
N VAL A 161 -8.01 5.65 8.59
CA VAL A 161 -6.91 6.28 7.85
C VAL A 161 -6.34 7.48 8.62
N SER A 162 -7.18 8.30 9.24
CA SER A 162 -6.79 9.39 10.14
C SER A 162 -5.85 8.90 11.25
N LYS A 163 -6.26 7.83 11.96
CA LYS A 163 -5.45 7.19 13.01
C LYS A 163 -4.17 6.56 12.46
N MET A 164 -4.25 5.89 11.31
CA MET A 164 -3.13 5.23 10.65
C MET A 164 -2.06 6.19 10.16
N MET A 165 -2.46 7.37 9.71
CA MET A 165 -1.54 8.37 9.17
C MET A 165 -1.09 9.40 10.19
N GLY A 166 -1.71 9.44 11.38
CA GLY A 166 -1.44 10.39 12.44
C GLY A 166 -1.83 11.82 12.07
N ILE A 167 -2.92 12.01 11.33
CA ILE A 167 -3.41 13.31 10.88
C ILE A 167 -4.89 13.46 11.21
N ASN A 168 -5.42 14.68 11.27
CA ASN A 168 -6.85 14.88 11.53
C ASN A 168 -7.73 14.45 10.33
N LEU A 169 -9.00 14.14 10.61
CA LEU A 169 -9.97 13.67 9.62
C LEU A 169 -10.12 14.63 8.42
N ARG A 170 -10.16 15.94 8.69
CA ARG A 170 -10.21 16.98 7.64
C ARG A 170 -9.01 16.91 6.69
N SER A 171 -7.83 16.58 7.21
CA SER A 171 -6.61 16.43 6.42
C SER A 171 -6.67 15.19 5.53
N VAL A 172 -7.28 14.10 6.00
CA VAL A 172 -7.53 12.90 5.18
C VAL A 172 -8.42 13.26 3.99
N TYR A 173 -9.57 13.92 4.23
CA TYR A 173 -10.45 14.39 3.15
C TYR A 173 -9.71 15.30 2.17
N THR A 174 -8.91 16.24 2.68
CA THR A 174 -8.17 17.18 1.85
C THR A 174 -7.13 16.46 0.99
N LEU A 175 -6.40 15.50 1.54
CA LEU A 175 -5.42 14.71 0.80
C LEU A 175 -6.09 13.82 -0.24
N ALA A 176 -7.19 13.16 0.11
CA ALA A 176 -7.97 12.35 -0.83
C ALA A 176 -8.49 13.21 -1.98
N TRP A 177 -9.10 14.37 -1.67
CA TRP A 177 -9.58 15.30 -2.67
C TRP A 177 -8.46 15.82 -3.58
N LYS A 178 -7.29 16.18 -3.01
CA LYS A 178 -6.12 16.61 -3.80
C LYS A 178 -5.62 15.49 -4.71
N ALA A 179 -5.55 14.26 -4.21
CA ALA A 179 -5.12 13.11 -4.99
C ALA A 179 -6.09 12.84 -6.15
N LEU A 180 -7.40 12.78 -5.88
CA LEU A 180 -8.45 12.59 -6.89
C LEU A 180 -8.48 13.74 -7.90
N SER A 181 -8.30 14.98 -7.45
CA SER A 181 -8.23 16.15 -8.33
C SER A 181 -7.01 16.09 -9.26
N SER A 182 -5.85 15.67 -8.76
CA SER A 182 -4.65 15.47 -9.58
C SER A 182 -4.87 14.35 -10.60
N LEU A 183 -5.45 13.23 -10.20
CA LEU A 183 -5.79 12.12 -11.10
C LEU A 183 -6.80 12.56 -12.17
N LYS A 184 -7.87 13.28 -11.78
CA LYS A 184 -8.88 13.79 -12.70
C LYS A 184 -8.30 14.79 -13.70
N LYS A 185 -7.45 15.73 -13.25
CA LYS A 185 -6.79 16.68 -14.17
C LYS A 185 -5.95 15.96 -15.21
N LEU A 186 -5.16 14.97 -14.78
CA LEU A 186 -4.33 14.17 -15.69
C LEU A 186 -5.20 13.42 -16.71
N LEU A 187 -6.30 12.80 -16.29
CA LEU A 187 -7.25 12.12 -17.17
C LEU A 187 -7.95 13.06 -18.15
N ILE A 188 -8.35 14.27 -17.72
CA ILE A 188 -8.99 15.27 -18.59
C ILE A 188 -7.98 15.81 -19.62
N THR A 189 -6.75 16.14 -19.21
CA THR A 189 -5.70 16.56 -20.16
C THR A 189 -5.42 15.47 -21.19
N LEU A 190 -5.49 14.20 -20.79
CA LEU A 190 -5.31 13.06 -21.69
C LEU A 190 -6.48 12.91 -22.68
N GLY A 191 -7.72 13.11 -22.23
CA GLY A 191 -8.90 13.08 -23.09
C GLY A 191 -8.91 14.21 -24.14
N LEU A 192 -8.44 15.41 -23.76
CA LEU A 192 -8.33 16.54 -24.69
C LEU A 192 -7.23 16.35 -25.74
N VAL A 193 -6.08 15.77 -25.37
CA VAL A 193 -5.02 15.43 -26.34
C VAL A 193 -5.52 14.38 -27.34
N LEU A 194 -6.26 13.36 -26.87
CA LEU A 194 -6.85 12.36 -27.77
C LEU A 194 -7.84 12.96 -28.78
N HIS A 195 -8.58 14.01 -28.40
CA HIS A 195 -9.52 14.67 -29.31
C HIS A 195 -8.85 15.60 -30.32
N LEU A 196 -7.61 16.02 -30.04
CA LEU A 196 -6.79 16.86 -30.94
C LEU A 196 -6.01 16.06 -31.98
N PHE A 197 -5.80 14.76 -31.74
CA PHE A 197 -5.05 13.85 -32.61
C PHE A 197 -5.93 12.88 -33.41
N LEU A 198 -7.27 13.00 -33.30
CA LEU A 198 -8.26 12.20 -34.01
C LEU A 198 -9.07 13.10 -34.94
#